data_AF-A0A936Y9P7-F1
#
_entry.id   AF-A0A936Y9P7-F1
#
_cell.length_a   1.000
_cell.length_b   1.000
_cell.length_c   1.000
_cell.angle_alpha   90.00
_cell.angle_beta   90.00
_cell.angle_gamma   90.00
#
_symmetry.space_group_name_H-M   'P 1'
#
loop_
_entity.id
_entity.type
_entity.pdbx_description
1 polymer ?
#
loop_
_entity_poly.entity_id
_entity_poly.type
_entity_poly.pdbx_seq_one_letter_code
_entity_poly.pdbx_strand_id
1 'polypeptide(L)'
;MEKARANITQLGLSNCVKIIKEKDEVFLKNCTEMFDFIYIDTSHDYDSVKKLIALAVGLLSPMGVVGGDDFSDEGTWGVKSAVNDSFTQYDLHEEWLWLGKAEHFRTSHMVTTKNIPPELPIHFFTIVLNGMPFIKYHFDILQQLPFKWHWHIVEGVADLVHDTAWSKQLGGQISNEFHHLGLSIDGTTDYLDRLKQRFPDQITVYRKPKGSYWDGKLEMVNAPLSSIKEECLLWQIDVDEYWTVEQIETARRMFSRQPEKTAAYYWCHFFVGK
;
A
#
# COMPACT_ATOMS: atom_id res chain seq x y z
N MET A 1 32.66 -24.31 0.57
CA MET A 1 33.55 -23.20 0.16
C MET A 1 34.87 -23.68 -0.43
N GLU A 2 35.64 -24.55 0.24
CA GLU A 2 36.93 -25.03 -0.29
C GLU A 2 36.80 -25.77 -1.62
N LYS A 3 35.81 -26.68 -1.76
CA LYS A 3 35.52 -27.35 -3.02
C LYS A 3 35.18 -26.39 -4.17
N ALA A 4 34.39 -25.35 -3.89
CA ALA A 4 34.04 -24.34 -4.89
C ALA A 4 35.28 -23.54 -5.34
N ARG A 5 36.14 -23.14 -4.40
CA ARG A 5 37.42 -22.49 -4.72
C ARG A 5 38.33 -23.39 -5.55
N ALA A 6 38.45 -24.67 -5.18
CA ALA A 6 39.25 -25.63 -5.92
C ALA A 6 38.74 -25.79 -7.37
N ASN A 7 37.43 -25.90 -7.57
CA ASN A 7 36.82 -25.97 -8.90
C ASN A 7 37.10 -24.70 -9.71
N ILE A 8 36.94 -23.51 -9.12
CA ILE A 8 37.21 -22.22 -9.79
C ILE A 8 38.69 -22.10 -10.19
N THR A 9 39.61 -22.56 -9.34
CA THR A 9 41.04 -22.59 -9.65
C THR A 9 41.34 -23.58 -10.76
N GLN A 10 40.79 -24.79 -10.71
CA GLN A 10 40.97 -25.81 -11.73
C GLN A 10 40.45 -25.35 -13.11
N LEU A 11 39.36 -24.58 -13.14
CA LEU A 11 38.79 -24.01 -14.35
C LEU A 11 39.49 -22.73 -14.83
N GLY A 12 40.50 -22.22 -14.10
CA GLY A 12 41.22 -21.00 -14.48
C GLY A 12 40.43 -19.71 -14.30
N LEU A 13 39.33 -19.73 -13.53
CA LEU A 13 38.39 -18.61 -13.37
C LEU A 13 38.68 -17.73 -12.15
N SER A 14 39.83 -17.92 -11.50
CA SER A 14 40.14 -17.26 -10.22
C SER A 14 40.22 -15.73 -10.31
N ASN A 15 40.45 -15.18 -11.51
CA ASN A 15 40.53 -13.72 -11.73
C ASN A 15 39.19 -13.08 -12.09
N CYS A 16 38.16 -13.87 -12.43
CA CYS A 16 36.85 -13.37 -12.86
C CYS A 16 35.69 -13.85 -11.96
N VAL A 17 35.95 -14.75 -11.01
CA VAL A 17 34.94 -15.25 -10.07
C VAL A 17 35.30 -14.88 -8.65
N LYS A 18 34.43 -14.07 -8.02
CA LYS A 18 34.50 -13.73 -6.60
C LYS A 18 33.48 -14.56 -5.83
N ILE A 19 33.95 -15.42 -4.93
CA ILE A 19 33.05 -16.18 -4.05
C ILE A 19 32.75 -15.36 -2.80
N ILE A 20 31.45 -15.16 -2.54
CA ILE A 20 30.93 -14.47 -1.37
C ILE A 20 30.32 -15.53 -0.44
N LYS A 21 30.64 -15.47 0.84
CA LYS A 21 30.07 -16.36 1.86
C LYS A 21 29.17 -15.54 2.76
N GLU A 22 27.94 -15.35 2.32
CA GLU A 22 26.91 -14.59 3.01
C GLU A 22 25.53 -15.17 2.66
N LYS A 23 24.50 -14.82 3.42
CA LYS A 23 23.13 -15.07 2.97
C LYS A 23 22.84 -14.19 1.76
N ASP A 24 22.32 -14.79 0.70
CA ASP A 24 21.85 -14.13 -0.51
C ASP A 24 21.07 -12.84 -0.24
N GLU A 25 20.06 -12.88 0.63
CA GLU A 25 19.26 -11.70 0.97
C GLU A 25 20.08 -10.57 1.58
N VAL A 26 21.06 -10.91 2.43
CA VAL A 26 21.89 -9.91 3.11
C VAL A 26 22.84 -9.29 2.10
N PHE A 27 23.42 -10.11 1.22
CA PHE A 27 24.26 -9.63 0.14
C PHE A 27 23.48 -8.70 -0.80
N LEU A 28 22.34 -9.14 -1.33
CA LEU A 28 21.55 -8.37 -2.29
C LEU A 28 21.02 -7.06 -1.69
N LYS A 29 20.64 -7.03 -0.41
CA LYS A 29 20.20 -5.79 0.26
C LYS A 29 21.29 -4.74 0.41
N ASN A 30 22.53 -5.19 0.63
CA ASN A 30 23.65 -4.29 0.91
C ASN A 30 24.50 -3.99 -0.34
N CYS A 31 24.31 -4.75 -1.42
CA CYS A 31 25.03 -4.57 -2.67
C CYS A 31 24.61 -3.24 -3.33
N THR A 32 25.59 -2.54 -3.90
CA THR A 32 25.39 -1.33 -4.70
C THR A 32 25.88 -1.48 -6.14
N GLU A 33 26.44 -2.64 -6.47
CA GLU A 33 26.87 -2.96 -7.83
C GLU A 33 25.63 -3.34 -8.66
N MET A 34 25.64 -2.93 -9.92
CA MET A 34 24.60 -3.27 -10.89
C MET A 34 25.08 -4.44 -11.75
N PHE A 35 24.17 -5.34 -12.10
CA PHE A 35 24.47 -6.56 -12.84
C PHE A 35 23.64 -6.64 -14.12
N ASP A 36 24.25 -7.14 -15.18
CA ASP A 36 23.54 -7.43 -16.43
C ASP A 36 22.76 -8.76 -16.34
N PHE A 37 23.17 -9.65 -15.44
CA PHE A 37 22.50 -10.91 -15.19
C PHE A 37 22.60 -11.35 -13.74
N ILE A 38 21.49 -11.80 -13.16
CA ILE A 38 21.45 -12.42 -11.83
C ILE A 38 20.70 -13.75 -11.93
N TYR A 39 21.33 -14.84 -11.49
CA TYR A 39 20.71 -16.15 -11.38
C TYR A 39 20.32 -16.42 -9.93
N ILE A 40 19.08 -16.86 -9.69
CA ILE A 40 18.55 -17.20 -8.36
C ILE A 40 18.35 -18.71 -8.28
N ASP A 41 18.97 -19.32 -7.27
CA ASP A 41 18.78 -20.69 -6.83
C ASP A 41 18.61 -20.64 -5.30
N THR A 42 17.40 -20.93 -4.80
CA THR A 42 17.01 -20.69 -3.40
C THR A 42 16.04 -21.75 -2.90
N SER A 43 15.41 -21.58 -1.73
CA SER A 43 14.58 -22.58 -1.03
C SER A 43 13.29 -23.02 -1.74
N HIS A 44 13.07 -22.58 -2.98
CA HIS A 44 11.94 -22.93 -3.87
C HIS A 44 10.53 -22.60 -3.35
N ASP A 45 10.40 -22.09 -2.12
CA ASP A 45 9.13 -21.60 -1.60
C ASP A 45 8.77 -20.22 -2.18
N TYR A 46 7.47 -19.96 -2.27
CA TYR A 46 6.92 -18.74 -2.86
C TYR A 46 7.51 -17.46 -2.27
N ASP A 47 7.53 -17.35 -0.93
CA ASP A 47 7.88 -16.10 -0.24
C ASP A 47 9.36 -15.77 -0.45
N SER A 48 10.24 -16.77 -0.32
CA SER A 48 11.69 -16.59 -0.50
C SER A 48 12.03 -16.25 -1.95
N VAL A 49 11.44 -16.96 -2.92
CA VAL A 49 11.65 -16.71 -4.36
C VAL A 49 11.17 -15.31 -4.72
N LYS A 50 9.93 -14.95 -4.36
CA LYS A 50 9.35 -13.64 -4.68
C LYS A 50 10.17 -12.49 -4.11
N LYS A 51 10.64 -12.64 -2.86
CA LYS A 51 11.49 -11.65 -2.20
C LYS A 51 12.85 -11.51 -2.87
N LEU A 52 13.50 -12.62 -3.24
CA LEU A 52 14.80 -12.57 -3.92
C LEU A 52 14.69 -12.02 -5.34
N ILE A 53 13.61 -12.32 -6.08
CA ILE A 53 13.33 -11.70 -7.38
C ILE A 53 13.28 -10.18 -7.23
N ALA A 54 12.54 -9.67 -6.24
CA ALA A 54 12.41 -8.23 -6.03
C ALA A 54 13.75 -7.55 -5.71
N LEU A 55 14.58 -8.18 -4.85
CA LEU A 55 15.92 -7.67 -4.54
C LEU A 55 16.86 -7.72 -5.74
N ALA A 56 16.85 -8.82 -6.50
CA ALA A 56 17.68 -9.00 -7.69
C ALA A 56 17.33 -7.97 -8.76
N VAL A 57 16.04 -7.78 -9.06
CA VAL A 57 15.59 -6.78 -10.04
C VAL A 57 16.07 -5.38 -9.69
N GLY A 58 16.13 -5.03 -8.39
CA GLY A 58 16.65 -3.76 -7.90
C GLY A 58 18.14 -3.51 -8.19
N LEU A 59 18.90 -4.56 -8.54
CA LEU A 59 20.31 -4.50 -8.89
C LEU A 59 20.58 -4.77 -10.37
N LEU A 60 19.54 -4.84 -11.22
CA LEU A 60 19.72 -5.05 -12.65
C LEU A 60 20.03 -3.75 -13.39
N SER A 61 21.04 -3.77 -14.27
CA SER A 61 21.26 -2.74 -15.29
C SER A 61 19.97 -2.50 -16.12
N PRO A 62 19.84 -1.37 -16.85
CA PRO A 62 18.63 -1.07 -17.64
C PRO A 62 18.21 -2.15 -18.66
N MET A 63 19.12 -3.02 -19.10
CA MET A 63 18.87 -4.17 -19.99
C MET A 63 19.10 -5.52 -19.30
N GLY A 64 19.23 -5.52 -17.98
CA GLY A 64 19.59 -6.68 -17.19
C GLY A 64 18.43 -7.67 -17.07
N VAL A 65 18.80 -8.93 -16.82
CA VAL A 65 17.87 -10.05 -16.69
C VAL A 65 18.10 -10.75 -15.36
N VAL A 66 17.01 -11.11 -14.68
CA VAL A 66 17.05 -12.08 -13.58
C VAL A 66 16.48 -13.39 -14.06
N GLY A 67 17.04 -14.52 -13.63
CA GLY A 67 16.52 -15.82 -13.99
C GLY A 67 16.74 -16.87 -12.92
N GLY A 68 16.15 -18.04 -13.14
CA GLY A 68 16.31 -19.21 -12.30
C GLY A 68 15.71 -20.43 -12.98
N ASP A 69 15.76 -21.55 -12.27
CA ASP A 69 15.17 -22.83 -12.67
C ASP A 69 13.97 -23.20 -11.79
N ASP A 70 13.57 -24.47 -11.84
CA ASP A 70 12.52 -25.06 -11.01
C ASP A 70 11.15 -24.39 -11.18
N PHE A 71 10.78 -23.98 -12.41
CA PHE A 71 9.49 -23.34 -12.72
C PHE A 71 8.29 -24.27 -12.50
N SER A 72 7.96 -24.51 -11.23
CA SER A 72 6.94 -25.44 -10.79
C SER A 72 6.36 -25.02 -9.43
N ASP A 73 5.13 -25.42 -9.19
CA ASP A 73 4.45 -25.33 -7.89
C ASP A 73 4.15 -26.75 -7.35
N GLU A 74 4.87 -27.77 -7.83
CA GLU A 74 4.69 -29.14 -7.36
C GLU A 74 5.22 -29.32 -5.92
N GLY A 75 4.44 -30.01 -5.09
CA GLY A 75 4.82 -30.30 -3.71
C GLY A 75 4.82 -29.04 -2.82
N THR A 76 5.97 -28.70 -2.24
CA THR A 76 6.14 -27.54 -1.36
C THR A 76 6.69 -26.31 -2.08
N TRP A 77 6.83 -26.37 -3.41
CA TRP A 77 7.40 -25.29 -4.20
C TRP A 77 6.36 -24.22 -4.53
N GLY A 78 6.85 -23.02 -4.77
CA GLY A 78 6.05 -21.86 -5.15
C GLY A 78 6.74 -20.98 -6.20
N VAL A 79 7.71 -21.53 -6.94
CA VAL A 79 8.54 -20.78 -7.89
C VAL A 79 7.69 -20.23 -9.02
N LYS A 80 6.84 -21.07 -9.63
CA LYS A 80 5.98 -20.66 -10.74
C LYS A 80 5.01 -19.57 -10.31
N SER A 81 4.38 -19.73 -9.16
CA SER A 81 3.50 -18.70 -8.59
C SER A 81 4.25 -17.41 -8.29
N ALA A 82 5.44 -17.47 -7.69
CA ALA A 82 6.25 -16.29 -7.39
C ALA A 82 6.68 -15.53 -8.65
N VAL A 83 7.08 -16.23 -9.71
CA VAL A 83 7.47 -15.63 -11.00
C VAL A 83 6.26 -14.98 -11.70
N ASN A 84 5.11 -15.66 -11.74
CA ASN A 84 3.86 -15.12 -12.30
C ASN A 84 3.41 -13.82 -11.60
N ASP A 85 3.52 -13.80 -10.27
CA ASP A 85 3.16 -12.64 -9.46
C ASP A 85 4.20 -11.53 -9.49
N SER A 86 5.43 -11.84 -9.93
CA SER A 86 6.53 -10.89 -10.01
C SER A 86 6.62 -10.21 -11.37
N PHE A 87 6.18 -10.83 -12.46
CA PHE A 87 6.37 -10.29 -13.81
C PHE A 87 5.06 -10.21 -14.60
N THR A 88 4.91 -9.14 -15.40
CA THR A 88 3.84 -9.05 -16.40
C THR A 88 4.13 -9.91 -17.62
N GLN A 89 5.41 -10.13 -17.91
CA GLN A 89 5.93 -10.97 -18.98
C GLN A 89 7.30 -11.53 -18.59
N TYR A 90 7.56 -12.79 -18.94
CA TYR A 90 8.84 -13.47 -18.75
C TYR A 90 9.02 -14.51 -19.86
N ASP A 91 10.27 -14.90 -20.12
CA ASP A 91 10.60 -15.97 -21.06
C ASP A 91 10.73 -17.29 -20.31
N LEU A 92 10.24 -18.38 -20.91
CA LEU A 92 10.32 -19.73 -20.37
C LEU A 92 11.02 -20.64 -21.38
N HIS A 93 12.03 -21.37 -20.92
CA HIS A 93 12.79 -22.32 -21.74
C HIS A 93 12.66 -23.73 -21.19
N GLU A 94 12.31 -24.68 -22.06
CA GLU A 94 12.10 -26.10 -21.72
C GLU A 94 11.13 -26.32 -20.55
N GLU A 95 10.16 -25.41 -20.39
CA GLU A 95 9.18 -25.39 -19.30
C GLU A 95 9.78 -25.39 -17.87
N TRP A 96 11.07 -25.05 -17.75
CA TRP A 96 11.83 -25.21 -16.50
C TRP A 96 12.60 -23.96 -16.09
N LEU A 97 13.26 -23.32 -17.06
CA LEU A 97 14.07 -22.12 -16.84
C LEU A 97 13.25 -20.88 -17.14
N TRP A 98 13.24 -19.91 -16.23
CA TRP A 98 12.51 -18.66 -16.40
C TRP A 98 13.48 -17.47 -16.42
N LEU A 99 13.18 -16.47 -17.26
CA LEU A 99 13.94 -15.23 -17.38
C LEU A 99 13.00 -14.02 -17.32
N GLY A 100 13.21 -13.14 -16.35
CA GLY A 100 12.47 -11.91 -16.14
C GLY A 100 13.32 -10.67 -16.42
N LYS A 101 12.76 -9.72 -17.17
CA LYS A 101 13.38 -8.40 -17.40
C LYS A 101 12.85 -7.38 -16.42
N ALA A 102 13.70 -6.42 -16.03
CA ALA A 102 13.33 -5.34 -15.11
C ALA A 102 12.12 -4.53 -15.61
N GLU A 103 12.00 -4.30 -16.93
CA GLU A 103 10.88 -3.58 -17.55
C GLU A 103 9.53 -4.28 -17.40
N HIS A 104 9.52 -5.60 -17.19
CA HIS A 104 8.33 -6.40 -17.00
C HIS A 104 8.06 -6.71 -15.52
N PHE A 105 8.91 -6.25 -14.61
CA PHE A 105 8.71 -6.48 -13.19
C PHE A 105 7.49 -5.70 -12.66
N ARG A 106 6.59 -6.41 -11.99
CA ARG A 106 5.40 -5.83 -11.35
C ARG A 106 5.86 -5.00 -10.16
N THR A 107 5.86 -3.68 -10.37
CA THR A 107 6.28 -2.68 -9.38
C THR A 107 5.37 -2.61 -8.14
N SER A 108 4.40 -3.52 -7.98
CA SER A 108 3.57 -3.63 -6.77
C SER A 108 4.38 -4.05 -5.53
N HIS A 109 5.55 -4.68 -5.68
CA HIS A 109 6.36 -5.22 -4.56
C HIS A 109 7.83 -4.75 -4.53
N MET A 110 8.17 -3.64 -5.20
CA MET A 110 9.50 -3.05 -5.02
C MET A 110 9.61 -2.39 -3.63
N VAL A 111 10.23 -3.10 -2.68
CA VAL A 111 11.03 -2.45 -1.64
C VAL A 111 12.30 -1.95 -2.31
N THR A 112 12.21 -0.86 -3.06
CA THR A 112 13.38 -0.15 -3.56
C THR A 112 13.83 0.85 -2.52
N THR A 113 14.80 0.44 -1.70
CA THR A 113 15.65 1.37 -0.96
C THR A 113 16.61 2.04 -1.94
N LYS A 114 16.20 3.19 -2.51
CA LYS A 114 17.00 4.42 -2.62
C LYS A 114 16.31 5.44 -3.53
N ASN A 115 16.42 6.70 -3.10
CA ASN A 115 15.74 7.91 -3.58
C ASN A 115 14.22 7.93 -3.34
N ILE A 116 13.80 7.76 -2.09
CA ILE A 116 12.51 8.32 -1.66
C ILE A 116 12.79 9.83 -1.49
N PRO A 117 12.03 10.72 -2.17
CA PRO A 117 11.83 12.09 -1.71
C PRO A 117 11.42 12.10 -0.22
N PRO A 118 11.36 13.22 0.51
CA PRO A 118 10.88 13.19 1.91
C PRO A 118 9.59 12.35 1.99
N GLU A 119 9.53 11.40 2.93
CA GLU A 119 8.44 10.42 3.03
C GLU A 119 7.10 11.13 2.84
N LEU A 120 6.47 11.05 1.66
CA LEU A 120 5.20 11.73 1.42
C LEU A 120 4.17 11.09 2.36
N PRO A 121 3.74 11.76 3.44
CA PRO A 121 2.80 11.17 4.36
C PRO A 121 1.42 11.19 3.72
N ILE A 122 0.54 10.27 4.15
CA ILE A 122 -0.86 10.33 3.75
C ILE A 122 -1.70 10.88 4.90
N HIS A 123 -2.41 11.98 4.65
CA HIS A 123 -3.45 12.45 5.54
C HIS A 123 -4.79 11.95 5.01
N PHE A 124 -5.33 10.94 5.66
CA PHE A 124 -6.68 10.46 5.37
C PHE A 124 -7.70 11.35 6.06
N PHE A 125 -8.82 11.63 5.40
CA PHE A 125 -9.97 12.15 6.10
C PHE A 125 -11.24 11.41 5.73
N THR A 126 -12.12 11.24 6.71
CA THR A 126 -13.39 10.54 6.56
C THR A 126 -14.47 11.37 7.24
N ILE A 127 -15.52 11.72 6.50
CA ILE A 127 -16.75 12.24 7.08
C ILE A 127 -17.64 11.05 7.46
N VAL A 128 -18.22 11.05 8.65
CA VAL A 128 -18.96 9.88 9.14
C VAL A 128 -20.16 10.24 9.99
N LEU A 129 -21.27 9.55 9.73
CA LEU A 129 -22.41 9.40 10.62
C LEU A 129 -22.85 7.94 10.52
N ASN A 130 -22.87 7.24 11.65
CA ASN A 130 -23.15 5.80 11.72
C ASN A 130 -22.25 4.96 10.79
N GLY A 131 -20.95 5.00 11.05
CA GLY A 131 -19.93 4.34 10.23
C GLY A 131 -19.66 2.88 10.56
N MET A 132 -20.32 2.27 11.55
CA MET A 132 -20.10 0.86 11.87
C MET A 132 -20.75 -0.07 10.84
N PRO A 133 -20.12 -1.21 10.51
CA PRO A 133 -18.82 -1.69 10.98
C PRO A 133 -17.62 -1.15 10.16
N PHE A 134 -17.87 -0.40 9.09
CA PHE A 134 -16.86 -0.02 8.10
C PHE A 134 -15.72 0.84 8.67
N ILE A 135 -16.03 1.75 9.59
CA ILE A 135 -15.02 2.57 10.29
C ILE A 135 -13.98 1.72 11.03
N LYS A 136 -14.37 0.53 11.49
CA LYS A 136 -13.44 -0.43 12.10
C LYS A 136 -12.55 -1.08 11.04
N TYR A 137 -13.12 -1.48 9.91
CA TYR A 137 -12.35 -2.01 8.78
C TYR A 137 -11.27 -1.02 8.33
N HIS A 138 -11.61 0.26 8.20
CA HIS A 138 -10.64 1.31 7.84
C HIS A 138 -9.46 1.33 8.80
N PHE A 139 -9.71 1.34 10.11
CA PHE A 139 -8.62 1.27 11.10
C PHE A 139 -7.79 -0.02 10.97
N ASP A 140 -8.44 -1.16 10.75
CA ASP A 140 -7.78 -2.46 10.55
C ASP A 140 -6.81 -2.42 9.35
N ILE A 141 -7.14 -1.72 8.28
CA ILE A 141 -6.26 -1.52 7.12
C ILE A 141 -5.18 -0.46 7.38
N LEU A 142 -5.58 0.74 7.83
CA LEU A 142 -4.66 1.87 7.95
C LEU A 142 -3.51 1.61 8.95
N GLN A 143 -3.76 0.86 10.02
CA GLN A 143 -2.72 0.52 11.00
C GLN A 143 -1.62 -0.40 10.46
N GLN A 144 -1.83 -1.03 9.30
CA GLN A 144 -0.84 -1.90 8.65
C GLN A 144 0.12 -1.13 7.74
N LEU A 145 -0.15 0.15 7.45
CA LEU A 145 0.63 0.93 6.50
C LEU A 145 2.07 1.17 7.01
N PRO A 146 3.11 0.89 6.21
CA PRO A 146 4.51 0.93 6.66
C PRO A 146 5.15 2.32 6.51
N PHE A 147 4.36 3.40 6.47
CA PHE A 147 4.82 4.77 6.30
C PHE A 147 4.00 5.73 7.16
N LYS A 148 4.48 6.97 7.33
CA LYS A 148 3.76 8.00 8.06
C LYS A 148 2.39 8.28 7.42
N TRP A 149 1.35 8.23 8.24
CA TRP A 149 0.02 8.69 7.87
C TRP A 149 -0.58 9.54 9.01
N HIS A 150 -1.78 10.07 8.83
CA HIS A 150 -2.65 10.62 9.89
C HIS A 150 -4.10 10.41 9.47
N TRP A 151 -5.00 10.10 10.41
CA TRP A 151 -6.42 9.95 10.09
C TRP A 151 -7.28 11.00 10.79
N HIS A 152 -7.94 11.81 9.98
CA HIS A 152 -8.84 12.88 10.40
C HIS A 152 -10.29 12.40 10.25
N ILE A 153 -10.98 12.18 11.37
CA ILE A 153 -12.33 11.64 11.38
C ILE A 153 -13.29 12.75 11.77
N VAL A 154 -14.16 13.15 10.84
CA VAL A 154 -15.12 14.23 11.04
C VAL A 154 -16.48 13.60 11.28
N GLU A 155 -16.85 13.49 12.55
CA GLU A 155 -18.10 12.84 12.95
C GLU A 155 -19.23 13.85 13.08
N GLY A 156 -20.38 13.46 12.55
CA GLY A 156 -21.67 14.05 12.87
C GLY A 156 -22.54 14.30 11.65
N VAL A 157 -23.72 14.83 11.91
CA VAL A 157 -24.70 15.16 10.86
C VAL A 157 -24.23 16.37 10.05
N ALA A 158 -24.19 16.22 8.73
CA ALA A 158 -24.18 17.34 7.80
C ALA A 158 -25.61 17.86 7.62
N ASP A 159 -25.85 19.15 7.89
CA ASP A 159 -27.13 19.77 7.58
C ASP A 159 -27.38 19.74 6.08
N LEU A 160 -28.64 19.61 5.67
CA LEU A 160 -29.08 19.47 4.28
C LEU A 160 -29.12 20.84 3.57
N VAL A 161 -28.00 21.53 3.58
CA VAL A 161 -27.79 22.88 3.04
C VAL A 161 -26.63 22.87 2.04
N HIS A 162 -26.49 23.94 1.28
CA HIS A 162 -25.37 24.11 0.33
C HIS A 162 -25.16 22.88 -0.58
N ASP A 163 -24.02 22.20 -0.43
CA ASP A 163 -23.60 21.02 -1.19
C ASP A 163 -24.47 19.76 -0.97
N THR A 164 -25.33 19.77 0.04
CA THR A 164 -26.31 18.70 0.31
C THR A 164 -27.77 19.14 0.10
N ALA A 165 -28.02 20.41 -0.26
CA ALA A 165 -29.38 20.96 -0.36
C ALA A 165 -30.26 20.23 -1.39
N TRP A 166 -29.66 19.66 -2.44
CA TRP A 166 -30.36 18.89 -3.47
C TRP A 166 -31.14 17.69 -2.89
N SER A 167 -30.64 17.10 -1.80
CA SER A 167 -31.27 15.93 -1.17
C SER A 167 -32.66 16.21 -0.61
N LYS A 168 -32.93 17.44 -0.14
CA LYS A 168 -34.26 17.85 0.39
C LYS A 168 -35.36 17.67 -0.65
N GLN A 169 -35.06 18.00 -1.91
CA GLN A 169 -36.02 17.86 -3.02
C GLN A 169 -36.36 16.40 -3.34
N LEU A 170 -35.46 15.48 -3.00
CA LEU A 170 -35.64 14.03 -3.16
C LEU A 170 -36.19 13.35 -1.89
N GLY A 171 -36.65 14.14 -0.91
CA GLY A 171 -37.21 13.64 0.34
C GLY A 171 -36.18 13.41 1.45
N GLY A 172 -34.94 13.89 1.29
CA GLY A 172 -33.91 13.84 2.32
C GLY A 172 -34.35 14.61 3.58
N GLN A 173 -34.23 13.97 4.73
CA GLN A 173 -34.59 14.51 6.03
C GLN A 173 -33.54 14.14 7.07
N ILE A 174 -33.30 15.03 8.03
CA ILE A 174 -32.47 14.74 9.20
C ILE A 174 -33.42 14.36 10.33
N SER A 175 -33.50 13.06 10.62
CA SER A 175 -34.31 12.51 11.68
C SER A 175 -33.45 12.19 12.91
N ASN A 176 -33.95 12.52 14.09
CA ASN A 176 -33.32 12.16 15.37
C ASN A 176 -33.23 10.63 15.58
N GLU A 177 -33.88 9.82 14.73
CA GLU A 177 -33.75 8.37 14.77
C GLU A 177 -32.38 7.88 14.27
N PHE A 178 -31.63 8.72 13.54
CA PHE A 178 -30.32 8.37 13.00
C PHE A 178 -29.15 8.98 13.77
N HIS A 179 -29.43 9.80 14.79
CA HIS A 179 -28.37 10.46 15.55
C HIS A 179 -28.82 10.86 16.96
N HIS A 180 -27.88 10.96 17.88
CA HIS A 180 -28.13 11.53 19.20
C HIS A 180 -27.37 12.85 19.32
N LEU A 181 -28.11 13.96 19.34
CA LEU A 181 -27.54 15.32 19.44
C LEU A 181 -26.46 15.61 18.38
N GLY A 182 -26.68 15.16 17.14
CA GLY A 182 -25.78 15.34 16.00
C GLY A 182 -24.68 14.30 15.85
N LEU A 183 -24.58 13.30 16.75
CA LEU A 183 -23.57 12.24 16.71
C LEU A 183 -24.16 10.87 16.38
N SER A 184 -23.30 9.94 15.94
CA SER A 184 -23.68 8.58 15.58
C SER A 184 -24.24 7.81 16.78
N ILE A 185 -25.15 6.88 16.50
CA ILE A 185 -25.87 6.05 17.51
C ILE A 185 -25.63 4.55 17.35
N ASP A 186 -24.87 4.15 16.34
CA ASP A 186 -24.57 2.74 15.99
C ASP A 186 -23.33 2.18 16.71
N GLY A 187 -22.77 2.92 17.67
CA GLY A 187 -21.50 2.61 18.35
C GLY A 187 -20.26 3.24 17.73
N THR A 188 -20.39 3.99 16.62
CA THR A 188 -19.28 4.75 16.01
C THR A 188 -18.69 5.74 17.02
N THR A 189 -19.52 6.56 17.68
CA THR A 189 -19.08 7.55 18.68
C THR A 189 -18.13 6.94 19.72
N ASP A 190 -18.57 5.86 20.37
CA ASP A 190 -17.80 5.18 21.42
C ASP A 190 -16.50 4.56 20.89
N TYR A 191 -16.51 4.08 19.65
CA TYR A 191 -15.32 3.53 19.02
C TYR A 191 -14.30 4.62 18.68
N LEU A 192 -14.76 5.75 18.14
CA LEU A 192 -13.91 6.89 17.84
C LEU A 192 -13.28 7.49 19.10
N ASP A 193 -14.01 7.52 20.22
CA ASP A 193 -13.48 7.95 21.52
C ASP A 193 -12.34 7.04 21.98
N ARG A 194 -12.52 5.72 21.88
CA ARG A 194 -11.46 4.75 22.21
C ARG A 194 -10.27 4.86 21.27
N LEU A 195 -10.49 5.03 19.97
CA LEU A 195 -9.41 5.18 18.98
C LEU A 195 -8.57 6.42 19.26
N LYS A 196 -9.22 7.59 19.44
CA LYS A 196 -8.53 8.84 19.75
C LYS A 196 -7.73 8.74 21.04
N GLN A 197 -8.28 8.09 22.07
CA GLN A 197 -7.56 7.90 23.34
C GLN A 197 -6.34 6.99 23.18
N ARG A 198 -6.43 5.94 22.37
CA ARG A 198 -5.35 4.97 22.17
C ARG A 198 -4.27 5.45 21.19
N PHE A 199 -4.64 6.29 20.23
CA PHE A 199 -3.76 6.76 19.16
C PHE A 199 -3.84 8.29 18.99
N PRO A 200 -3.57 9.07 20.06
CA PRO A 200 -3.81 10.52 20.07
C PRO A 200 -2.94 11.30 19.09
N ASP A 201 -1.75 10.80 18.76
CA ASP A 201 -0.82 11.43 17.82
C ASP A 201 -1.12 11.10 16.35
N GLN A 202 -1.94 10.08 16.11
CA GLN A 202 -2.15 9.44 14.82
C GLN A 202 -3.58 9.65 14.28
N ILE A 203 -4.52 9.93 15.19
CA ILE A 203 -5.96 10.05 14.90
C ILE A 203 -6.51 11.33 15.54
N THR A 204 -7.16 12.16 14.73
CA THR A 204 -7.89 13.35 15.20
C THR A 204 -9.37 13.21 14.89
N VAL A 205 -10.20 13.30 15.93
CA VAL A 205 -11.67 13.33 15.79
C VAL A 205 -12.19 14.75 15.93
N TYR A 206 -12.95 15.20 14.94
CA TYR A 206 -13.62 16.51 14.87
C TYR A 206 -15.12 16.31 15.06
N ARG A 207 -15.73 17.12 15.93
CA ARG A 207 -17.17 17.11 16.22
C ARG A 207 -17.66 18.52 16.49
N LYS A 208 -18.91 18.80 16.13
CA LYS A 208 -19.62 20.01 16.58
C LYS A 208 -20.06 19.84 18.04
N PRO A 209 -20.37 20.95 18.75
CA PRO A 209 -21.04 20.88 20.05
C PRO A 209 -22.33 20.04 19.97
N LYS A 210 -22.67 19.38 21.07
CA LYS A 210 -23.90 18.55 21.15
C LYS A 210 -25.12 19.37 20.72
N GLY A 211 -25.91 18.81 19.81
CA GLY A 211 -27.13 19.42 19.28
C GLY A 211 -26.89 20.38 18.11
N SER A 212 -25.64 20.52 17.63
CA SER A 212 -25.31 21.27 16.43
C SER A 212 -24.97 20.34 15.27
N TYR A 213 -25.27 20.77 14.05
CA TYR A 213 -24.91 20.07 12.81
C TYR A 213 -23.76 20.79 12.12
N TRP A 214 -23.07 20.07 11.23
CA TRP A 214 -22.13 20.67 10.30
C TRP A 214 -22.90 21.43 9.21
N ASP A 215 -22.38 22.58 8.79
CA ASP A 215 -22.95 23.43 7.75
C ASP A 215 -22.65 22.85 6.34
N GLY A 216 -23.34 21.76 6.01
CA GLY A 216 -23.06 20.95 4.82
C GLY A 216 -21.80 20.09 4.95
N LYS A 217 -21.51 19.29 3.91
CA LYS A 217 -20.29 18.47 3.88
C LYS A 217 -19.05 19.33 3.63
N LEU A 218 -19.20 20.51 3.02
CA LEU A 218 -18.07 21.40 2.79
C LEU A 218 -17.41 21.85 4.11
N GLU A 219 -18.20 22.14 5.16
CA GLU A 219 -17.62 22.43 6.48
C GLU A 219 -16.84 21.22 7.01
N MET A 220 -17.40 20.01 6.85
CA MET A 220 -16.76 18.78 7.29
C MET A 220 -15.42 18.54 6.59
N VAL A 221 -15.38 18.68 5.26
CA VAL A 221 -14.17 18.51 4.44
C VAL A 221 -13.08 19.53 4.82
N ASN A 222 -13.47 20.76 5.19
CA ASN A 222 -12.53 21.82 5.55
C ASN A 222 -11.97 21.70 6.97
N ALA A 223 -12.69 21.04 7.89
CA ALA A 223 -12.30 20.99 9.30
C ALA A 223 -10.87 20.44 9.54
N PRO A 224 -10.42 19.37 8.85
CA PRO A 224 -9.06 18.85 8.99
C PRO A 224 -7.98 19.79 8.44
N LEU A 225 -8.26 20.55 7.37
CA LEU A 225 -7.24 21.26 6.60
C LEU A 225 -6.39 22.23 7.44
N SER A 226 -7.02 22.89 8.41
CA SER A 226 -6.32 23.82 9.31
C SER A 226 -5.26 23.15 10.18
N SER A 227 -5.38 21.84 10.43
CA SER A 227 -4.45 21.06 11.26
C SER A 227 -3.30 20.43 10.47
N ILE A 228 -3.40 20.37 9.15
CA ILE A 228 -2.38 19.79 8.28
C ILE A 228 -1.33 20.87 7.99
N LYS A 229 -0.11 20.66 8.51
CA LYS A 229 0.99 21.65 8.46
C LYS A 229 2.20 21.18 7.65
N GLU A 230 2.06 20.05 6.97
CA GLU A 230 3.10 19.44 6.15
C GLU A 230 2.56 19.13 4.75
N GLU A 231 3.48 19.04 3.79
CA GLU A 231 3.17 18.50 2.47
C GLU A 231 2.77 17.04 2.62
N CYS A 232 1.65 16.66 2.02
CA CYS A 232 1.10 15.32 2.13
C CYS A 232 0.24 14.95 0.91
N LEU A 233 0.00 13.65 0.76
CA LEU A 233 -1.13 13.17 -0.02
C LEU A 233 -2.38 13.27 0.86
N LEU A 234 -3.25 14.24 0.56
CA LEU A 234 -4.55 14.35 1.20
C LEU A 234 -5.55 13.42 0.49
N TRP A 235 -6.17 12.51 1.23
CA TRP A 235 -7.06 11.49 0.65
C TRP A 235 -8.36 11.39 1.45
N GLN A 236 -9.49 11.69 0.83
CA GLN A 236 -10.81 11.34 1.37
C GLN A 236 -11.08 9.85 1.22
N ILE A 237 -11.38 9.17 2.32
CA ILE A 237 -11.95 7.82 2.27
C ILE A 237 -13.38 7.93 2.77
N ASP A 238 -14.34 7.66 1.88
CA ASP A 238 -15.74 7.56 2.28
C ASP A 238 -15.91 6.33 3.19
N VAL A 239 -16.76 6.45 4.21
CA VAL A 239 -16.79 5.45 5.28
C VAL A 239 -17.19 4.07 4.77
N ASP A 240 -17.95 3.98 3.69
CA ASP A 240 -18.42 2.76 3.04
C ASP A 240 -17.53 2.25 1.90
N GLU A 241 -16.37 2.88 1.66
CA GLU A 241 -15.36 2.38 0.72
C GLU A 241 -14.53 1.25 1.34
N TYR A 242 -14.02 0.35 0.49
CA TYR A 242 -13.11 -0.71 0.88
C TYR A 242 -11.79 -0.57 0.14
N TRP A 243 -10.72 -0.31 0.90
CA TRP A 243 -9.36 -0.17 0.39
C TRP A 243 -8.47 -1.24 1.00
N THR A 244 -7.65 -1.90 0.18
CA THR A 244 -6.59 -2.78 0.69
C THR A 244 -5.32 -1.99 0.97
N VAL A 245 -4.42 -2.56 1.78
CA VAL A 245 -3.09 -2.00 2.03
C VAL A 245 -2.38 -1.75 0.70
N GLU A 246 -2.35 -2.74 -0.18
CA GLU A 246 -1.65 -2.69 -1.47
C GLU A 246 -2.19 -1.58 -2.38
N GLN A 247 -3.51 -1.34 -2.38
CA GLN A 247 -4.11 -0.26 -3.17
C GLN A 247 -3.65 1.11 -2.67
N ILE A 248 -3.63 1.32 -1.35
CA ILE A 248 -3.17 2.56 -0.73
C ILE A 248 -1.69 2.79 -1.01
N GLU A 249 -0.85 1.75 -0.83
CA GLU A 249 0.57 1.82 -1.12
C GLU A 249 0.83 2.16 -2.60
N THR A 250 0.07 1.54 -3.50
CA THR A 250 0.20 1.76 -4.95
C THR A 250 -0.14 3.20 -5.31
N ALA A 251 -1.25 3.74 -4.79
CA ALA A 251 -1.62 5.13 -5.02
C ALA A 251 -0.54 6.09 -4.52
N ARG A 252 -0.06 5.92 -3.27
CA ARG A 252 1.02 6.74 -2.72
C ARG A 252 2.29 6.68 -3.57
N ARG A 253 2.66 5.49 -4.03
CA ARG A 253 3.83 5.27 -4.88
C ARG A 253 3.70 5.98 -6.23
N MET A 254 2.49 6.03 -6.80
CA MET A 254 2.23 6.77 -8.04
C MET A 254 2.48 8.27 -7.86
N PHE A 255 1.94 8.88 -6.79
CA PHE A 255 2.17 10.30 -6.49
C PHE A 255 3.63 10.59 -6.15
N SER A 256 4.30 9.68 -5.43
CA SER A 256 5.72 9.84 -5.10
C SER A 256 6.62 9.80 -6.36
N ARG A 257 6.21 9.05 -7.40
CA ARG A 257 6.95 8.95 -8.67
C ARG A 257 6.63 10.06 -9.67
N GLN A 258 5.47 10.70 -9.52
CA GLN A 258 4.98 11.76 -10.39
C GLN A 258 4.47 12.93 -9.52
N PRO A 259 5.37 13.65 -8.83
CA PRO A 259 4.98 14.69 -7.85
C PRO A 259 4.23 15.87 -8.49
N GLU A 260 4.27 16.01 -9.82
CA GLU A 260 3.48 17.00 -10.55
C GLU A 260 1.99 16.62 -10.68
N LYS A 261 1.62 15.38 -10.34
CA LYS A 261 0.22 14.92 -10.36
C LYS A 261 -0.47 15.29 -9.06
N THR A 262 -1.68 15.79 -9.17
CA THR A 262 -2.47 16.26 -8.01
C THR A 262 -3.77 15.49 -7.79
N ALA A 263 -4.08 14.51 -8.66
CA ALA A 263 -5.28 13.69 -8.56
C ALA A 263 -5.09 12.32 -9.22
N ALA A 264 -5.89 11.35 -8.80
CA ALA A 264 -5.93 9.99 -9.35
C ALA A 264 -7.37 9.59 -9.69
N TYR A 265 -7.52 8.69 -10.67
CA TYR A 265 -8.78 8.03 -10.97
C TYR A 265 -8.75 6.60 -10.45
N TYR A 266 -9.86 6.17 -9.87
CA TYR A 266 -10.01 4.83 -9.32
C TYR A 266 -11.12 4.08 -10.03
N TRP A 267 -10.88 2.81 -10.33
CA TRP A 267 -11.92 1.90 -10.77
C TRP A 267 -12.59 1.31 -9.53
N CYS A 268 -13.89 1.52 -9.41
CA CYS A 268 -14.66 1.10 -8.24
C CYS A 268 -15.65 -0.01 -8.60
N HIS A 269 -15.71 -1.03 -7.75
CA HIS A 269 -16.76 -2.05 -7.78
C HIS A 269 -17.83 -1.68 -6.75
N PHE A 270 -19.05 -1.45 -7.22
CA PHE A 270 -20.18 -1.15 -6.33
C PHE A 270 -20.85 -2.44 -5.90
N PHE A 271 -20.89 -2.67 -4.59
CA PHE A 271 -21.60 -3.81 -3.98
C PHE A 271 -22.93 -3.31 -3.42
N VAL A 272 -24.04 -3.87 -3.91
CA VAL A 272 -25.38 -3.51 -3.47
C VAL A 272 -26.02 -4.73 -2.81
N GLY A 273 -26.36 -4.61 -1.52
CA GLY A 273 -27.08 -5.64 -0.77
C GLY A 273 -28.58 -5.66 -1.11
N LYS A 274 -29.22 -6.82 -0.91
CA LYS A 274 -30.68 -6.95 -0.92
C LYS A 274 -31.24 -6.87 0.49
#